data_AF-A0AAD5BU68-F1
#
_entry.id   AF-A0AAD5BU68-F1
#
_cell.length_a   1.000
_cell.length_b   1.000
_cell.length_c   1.000
_cell.angle_alpha   90.00
_cell.angle_beta   90.00
_cell.angle_gamma   90.00
#
_symmetry.space_group_name_H-M   'P 1'
#
loop_
_entity.id
_entity.type
_entity.pdbx_description
1 polymer ?
#
loop_
_entity_poly.entity_id
_entity_poly.type
_entity_poly.pdbx_seq_one_letter_code
_entity_poly.pdbx_strand_id
1 'polypeptide(L)'
;MFFPWTIETAEKFNIPHISFNGTGFFPLCVADVIRLNSSTVSSDSEPFVVPNLLHEIKITRKQLPQIGSGEFKVFLKVIIQVVEAKARSYGVIVNSFYELEPEYAHHFREV
;
A
#
# COMPACT_ATOMS: atom_id res chain seq x y z
N MET A 1 -5.64 3.31 -8.81
CA MET A 1 -5.28 2.04 -8.11
C MET A 1 -5.65 0.82 -8.94
N PHE A 2 -6.93 0.47 -9.10
CA PHE A 2 -7.37 -0.83 -9.65
C PHE A 2 -7.36 -0.97 -11.19
N PHE A 3 -6.79 -0.02 -11.90
CA PHE A 3 -6.58 -0.11 -13.35
C PHE A 3 -5.07 -0.11 -13.65
N PRO A 4 -4.31 -1.12 -13.21
CA PRO A 4 -2.85 -1.09 -13.35
C PRO A 4 -2.40 -1.02 -14.81
N TRP A 5 -3.22 -1.45 -15.77
CA TRP A 5 -2.96 -1.39 -17.21
C TRP A 5 -2.93 0.05 -17.77
N THR A 6 -3.44 1.06 -17.06
CA THR A 6 -3.46 2.44 -17.58
C THR A 6 -2.05 3.03 -17.71
N ILE A 7 -1.08 2.52 -16.94
CA ILE A 7 0.32 2.95 -17.05
C ILE A 7 0.90 2.63 -18.43
N GLU A 8 0.68 1.41 -18.95
CA GLU A 8 1.19 0.99 -20.26
C GLU A 8 0.53 1.80 -21.39
N THR A 9 -0.75 2.14 -21.23
CA THR A 9 -1.46 3.00 -22.17
C THR A 9 -0.86 4.41 -22.17
N ALA A 10 -0.63 4.99 -20.99
CA ALA A 10 -0.05 6.32 -20.86
C ALA A 10 1.38 6.39 -21.43
N GLU A 11 2.23 5.41 -21.12
CA GLU A 11 3.59 5.29 -21.64
C GLU A 11 3.61 5.21 -23.18
N LYS A 12 2.71 4.42 -23.78
CA LYS A 12 2.61 4.29 -25.25
C LYS A 12 2.41 5.62 -25.96
N PHE A 13 1.73 6.58 -25.32
CA PHE A 13 1.45 7.89 -25.88
C PHE A 13 2.30 9.01 -25.27
N ASN A 14 3.33 8.67 -24.48
CA ASN A 14 4.18 9.63 -23.76
C ASN A 14 3.36 10.59 -22.86
N ILE A 15 2.30 10.09 -22.22
CA ILE A 15 1.46 10.85 -21.30
C ILE A 15 1.91 10.55 -19.86
N PRO A 16 2.13 11.57 -19.01
CA PRO A 16 2.44 11.34 -17.60
C PRO A 16 1.26 10.69 -16.88
N HIS A 17 1.50 9.50 -16.32
CA HIS A 17 0.51 8.77 -15.53
C HIS A 17 0.61 9.15 -14.05
N ILE A 18 -0.52 9.46 -13.42
CA ILE A 18 -0.60 9.76 -11.99
C ILE A 18 -1.47 8.71 -11.30
N SER A 19 -0.93 8.08 -10.27
CA SER A 19 -1.66 7.10 -9.47
C SER A 19 -2.54 7.77 -8.41
N PHE A 20 -3.73 7.21 -8.16
CA PHE A 20 -4.63 7.64 -7.09
C PHE A 20 -5.22 6.43 -6.37
N ASN A 21 -5.07 6.40 -5.04
CA ASN A 21 -5.52 5.30 -4.17
C ASN A 21 -6.78 5.65 -3.35
N GLY A 22 -7.13 6.94 -3.22
CA GLY A 22 -8.31 7.38 -2.45
C GLY A 22 -8.16 7.35 -0.93
N THR A 23 -6.99 6.95 -0.41
CA THR A 23 -6.68 6.88 1.03
C THR A 23 -5.55 7.87 1.40
N GLY A 24 -5.23 7.96 2.70
CA GLY A 24 -4.20 8.84 3.26
C GLY A 24 -2.78 8.25 3.25
N PHE A 25 -1.78 8.98 3.74
CA PHE A 25 -0.39 8.54 3.80
C PHE A 25 -0.18 7.38 4.79
N PHE A 26 -0.71 7.47 6.01
CA PHE A 26 -0.63 6.46 7.05
C PHE A 26 -1.05 5.07 6.54
N PRO A 27 -2.28 4.87 6.02
CA PRO A 27 -2.69 3.55 5.53
C PRO A 27 -1.86 3.08 4.33
N LEU A 28 -1.34 3.98 3.48
CA LEU A 28 -0.42 3.59 2.40
C LEU A 28 0.91 3.05 2.94
N CYS A 29 1.52 3.75 3.89
CA CYS A 29 2.78 3.33 4.51
C CYS A 29 2.61 2.00 5.25
N VAL A 30 1.52 1.86 6.03
CA VAL A 30 1.19 0.61 6.75
C VAL A 30 1.00 -0.55 5.77
N ALA A 31 0.27 -0.33 4.67
CA ALA A 31 0.04 -1.36 3.66
C ALA A 31 1.34 -1.77 2.95
N ASP A 32 2.20 -0.82 2.60
CA ASP A 32 3.49 -1.09 1.95
C ASP A 32 4.42 -1.90 2.88
N VAL A 33 4.46 -1.58 4.17
CA VAL A 33 5.23 -2.34 5.17
C VAL A 33 4.68 -3.75 5.37
N ILE A 34 3.37 -3.91 5.56
CA ILE A 34 2.74 -5.23 5.75
C ILE A 34 2.96 -6.11 4.53
N ARG A 35 2.92 -5.54 3.32
CA ARG A 35 3.21 -6.28 2.09
C ARG A 35 4.64 -6.82 2.06
N LEU A 36 5.60 -6.07 2.58
CA LEU A 36 7.03 -6.42 2.59
C LEU A 36 7.41 -7.37 3.74
N ASN A 37 6.60 -7.44 4.80
CA ASN A 37 6.94 -8.18 6.02
C ASN A 37 5.85 -9.20 6.37
N SER A 38 6.23 -10.47 6.50
CA SER A 38 5.33 -11.50 7.03
C SER A 38 5.27 -11.45 8.56
N SER A 39 4.06 -11.50 9.13
CA SER A 39 3.90 -11.62 10.59
C SER A 39 4.34 -13.00 11.06
N THR A 40 5.31 -13.09 11.98
CA THR A 40 5.80 -14.36 12.55
C THR A 40 5.04 -14.83 13.79
N VAL A 41 3.85 -14.26 14.08
CA VAL A 41 3.05 -14.58 15.28
C VAL A 41 2.45 -15.98 15.26
N SER A 42 2.30 -16.57 16.46
CA SER A 42 1.83 -17.94 16.64
C SER A 42 0.30 -18.04 16.64
N SER A 43 -0.41 -16.95 16.96
CA SER A 43 -1.87 -16.89 17.00
C SER A 43 -2.43 -15.71 16.21
N ASP A 44 -3.58 -15.89 15.57
CA ASP A 44 -4.21 -14.83 14.78
C ASP A 44 -4.71 -13.64 15.62
N SER A 45 -4.89 -13.84 16.93
CA SER A 45 -5.33 -12.80 17.87
C SER A 45 -4.17 -12.19 18.68
N GLU A 46 -2.96 -12.69 18.49
CA GLU A 46 -1.76 -12.16 19.13
C GLU A 46 -1.38 -10.83 18.47
N PRO A 47 -1.30 -9.72 19.24
CA PRO A 47 -0.85 -8.45 18.70
C PRO A 47 0.65 -8.49 18.37
N PHE A 48 1.03 -7.95 17.21
CA PHE A 48 2.41 -7.69 16.85
C PHE A 48 2.61 -6.25 16.41
N VAL A 49 3.84 -5.76 16.58
CA VAL A 49 4.24 -4.42 16.12
C VAL A 49 4.52 -4.47 14.63
N VAL A 50 3.95 -3.54 13.87
CA VAL A 50 4.25 -3.37 12.45
C VAL A 50 5.67 -2.80 12.33
N PRO A 51 6.63 -3.54 11.72
CA PRO A 51 8.04 -3.13 11.68
C PRO A 51 8.23 -1.88 10.81
N ASN A 52 9.31 -1.13 10.98
CA ASN A 52 9.71 -0.03 10.08
C ASN A 52 8.67 1.10 9.87
N LEU A 53 7.72 1.27 10.79
CA LEU A 53 6.88 2.47 10.86
C LEU A 53 7.45 3.48 11.84
N LEU A 54 7.13 4.76 11.63
CA LEU A 54 7.54 5.86 12.51
C LEU A 54 6.97 5.72 13.93
N HIS A 55 5.75 5.18 14.05
CA HIS A 55 5.08 4.95 15.32
C HIS A 55 4.90 3.47 15.58
N GLU A 56 4.93 3.08 16.86
CA GLU A 56 4.59 1.73 17.29
C GLU A 56 3.10 1.47 17.06
N ILE A 57 2.78 0.77 15.97
CA ILE A 57 1.41 0.33 15.66
C ILE A 57 1.30 -1.16 15.94
N LYS A 58 0.38 -1.54 16.82
CA LYS A 58 0.07 -2.94 17.13
C LYS A 58 -1.18 -3.38 16.39
N ILE A 59 -1.06 -4.46 15.62
CA ILE A 59 -2.18 -5.10 14.93
C ILE A 59 -2.16 -6.61 15.17
N THR A 60 -3.27 -7.26 14.90
CA THR A 60 -3.43 -8.72 14.95
C THR A 60 -3.60 -9.27 13.54
N ARG A 61 -3.33 -10.58 13.32
CA ARG A 61 -3.54 -11.18 12.00
C ARG A 61 -5.01 -11.12 11.57
N LYS A 62 -5.95 -11.15 12.51
CA LYS A 62 -7.40 -10.97 12.25
C LYS A 62 -7.76 -9.62 11.63
N GLN A 63 -6.94 -8.58 11.82
CA GLN A 63 -7.15 -7.27 11.20
C GLN A 63 -6.54 -7.19 9.79
N LEU A 64 -5.78 -8.20 9.37
CA LEU A 64 -5.20 -8.28 8.03
C LEU A 64 -6.13 -9.02 7.05
N PRO A 65 -5.95 -8.78 5.74
CA PRO A 65 -6.65 -9.56 4.74
C PRO A 65 -6.27 -11.05 4.81
N GLN A 66 -7.26 -11.93 4.84
CA GLN A 66 -7.04 -13.37 4.99
C GLN A 66 -6.63 -14.00 3.65
N ILE A 67 -5.33 -14.31 3.51
CA ILE A 67 -4.67 -14.65 2.24
C ILE A 67 -5.09 -16.02 1.66
N GLY A 68 -5.87 -16.81 2.40
CA GLY A 68 -6.15 -18.22 2.11
C GLY A 68 -7.28 -18.55 1.13
N SER A 69 -8.17 -17.61 0.77
CA SER A 69 -9.29 -17.92 -0.14
C SER A 69 -8.91 -17.82 -1.61
N GLY A 70 -9.56 -18.61 -2.49
CA GLY A 70 -9.28 -18.61 -3.93
C GLY A 70 -9.51 -17.24 -4.59
N GLU A 71 -10.55 -16.51 -4.17
CA GLU A 71 -10.84 -15.14 -4.62
C GLU A 71 -9.76 -14.16 -4.19
N PHE A 72 -9.19 -14.35 -3.00
CA PHE A 72 -8.10 -13.51 -2.51
C PHE A 72 -6.84 -13.62 -3.36
N LYS A 73 -6.55 -14.79 -3.94
CA LYS A 73 -5.38 -14.94 -4.84
C LYS A 73 -5.50 -14.08 -6.09
N VAL A 74 -6.70 -13.99 -6.68
CA VAL A 74 -6.95 -13.12 -7.84
C VAL A 74 -6.78 -11.66 -7.44
N PHE A 75 -7.36 -11.28 -6.31
CA PHE A 75 -7.22 -9.93 -5.77
C PHE A 75 -5.75 -9.56 -5.49
N LEU A 76 -5.00 -10.47 -4.86
CA LEU A 76 -3.57 -10.27 -4.58
C LEU A 76 -2.76 -10.04 -5.86
N LYS A 77 -3.10 -10.74 -6.95
CA LYS A 77 -2.46 -10.54 -8.26
C LYS A 77 -2.70 -9.13 -8.79
N VAL A 78 -3.92 -8.61 -8.64
CA VAL A 78 -4.24 -7.21 -8.99
C VAL A 78 -3.44 -6.25 -8.11
N ILE A 79 -3.38 -6.48 -6.80
CA ILE A 79 -2.62 -5.63 -5.87
C ILE A 79 -1.13 -5.56 -6.23
N ILE A 80 -0.52 -6.67 -6.64
CA ILE A 80 0.87 -6.68 -7.12
C ILE A 80 1.03 -5.76 -8.33
N GLN A 81 0.14 -5.87 -9.33
CA GLN A 81 0.16 -5.01 -10.52
C GLN A 81 -0.09 -3.54 -10.17
N VAL A 82 -0.93 -3.24 -9.17
CA VAL A 82 -1.15 -1.88 -8.68
C VAL A 82 0.14 -1.28 -8.12
N VAL A 83 0.89 -2.05 -7.32
CA VAL A 83 2.16 -1.59 -6.73
C VAL A 83 3.19 -1.32 -7.83
N GLU A 84 3.29 -2.20 -8.82
CA GLU A 84 4.18 -2.01 -9.99
C GLU A 84 3.79 -0.77 -10.80
N ALA A 85 2.49 -0.59 -11.07
CA ALA A 85 1.98 0.59 -11.78
C ALA A 85 2.21 1.89 -11.00
N LYS A 86 2.08 1.87 -9.66
CA LYS A 86 2.39 3.00 -8.77
C LYS A 86 3.87 3.38 -8.89
N ALA A 87 4.78 2.40 -8.87
CA ALA A 87 6.22 2.65 -8.96
C ALA A 87 6.66 3.22 -10.33
N ARG A 88 5.96 2.88 -11.41
CA ARG A 88 6.19 3.42 -12.76
C ARG A 88 5.48 4.75 -13.03
N SER A 89 4.55 5.15 -12.17
CA SER A 89 3.81 6.40 -12.34
C SER A 89 4.73 7.61 -12.17
N TYR A 90 4.40 8.70 -12.85
CA TYR A 90 5.06 9.99 -12.66
C TYR A 90 4.94 10.50 -11.22
N GLY A 91 3.81 10.19 -10.57
CA GLY A 91 3.58 10.52 -9.17
C GLY A 91 2.31 9.90 -8.63
N VAL A 92 2.00 10.24 -7.37
CA VAL A 92 0.83 9.74 -6.64
C VAL A 92 0.06 10.93 -6.05
N ILE A 93 -1.25 10.98 -6.31
CA ILE A 93 -2.18 11.82 -5.57
C ILE A 93 -2.67 11.04 -4.35
N VAL A 94 -2.63 11.69 -3.19
CA VAL A 94 -3.07 11.13 -1.91
C VAL A 94 -4.27 11.95 -1.43
N ASN A 95 -5.32 11.28 -0.97
CA ASN A 95 -6.54 11.93 -0.48
C ASN A 95 -6.36 12.32 0.99
N SER A 96 -5.51 13.31 1.22
CA SER A 96 -5.17 13.82 2.55
C SER A 96 -4.63 15.25 2.46
N PHE A 97 -4.37 15.87 3.61
CA PHE A 97 -3.69 17.16 3.73
C PHE A 97 -2.52 17.03 4.71
N TYR A 98 -1.49 17.87 4.53
CA TYR A 98 -0.21 17.68 5.19
C TYR A 98 -0.32 17.70 6.72
N GLU A 99 -1.11 18.63 7.26
CA GLU A 99 -1.30 18.83 8.69
C GLU A 99 -1.99 17.65 9.40
N LEU A 100 -2.66 16.77 8.65
CA LEU A 100 -3.31 15.58 9.21
C LEU A 100 -2.29 14.52 9.62
N GLU A 101 -1.24 14.35 8.82
CA GLU A 101 -0.30 13.23 8.94
C GLU A 101 1.10 13.59 8.41
N PRO A 102 1.73 14.66 8.94
CA PRO A 102 2.94 15.26 8.36
C PRO A 102 4.12 14.29 8.33
N GLU A 103 4.26 13.46 9.37
CA GLU A 103 5.30 12.46 9.49
C GLU A 103 5.15 11.33 8.47
N TYR A 104 3.92 10.85 8.24
CA TYR A 104 3.67 9.84 7.21
C TYR A 104 3.76 10.40 5.80
N ALA A 105 3.40 11.66 5.60
CA ALA A 105 3.62 12.36 4.32
C ALA A 105 5.12 12.46 3.98
N HIS A 106 5.98 12.63 4.98
CA HIS A 106 7.43 12.61 4.83
C HIS A 106 7.95 11.21 4.54
N HIS A 107 7.59 10.24 5.38
CA HIS A 107 8.01 8.84 5.23
C HIS A 107 7.61 8.27 3.86
N PHE A 108 6.41 8.57 3.36
CA PHE A 108 5.96 8.13 2.04
C PHE A 108 6.82 8.65 0.88
N ARG A 109 7.49 9.80 1.05
CA ARG A 109 8.33 10.42 0.02
C ARG A 109 9.80 9.97 0.09
N GLU A 110 10.28 9.62 1.27
CA GLU A 110 11.69 9.27 1.52
C GLU A 110 12.01 7.79 1.35
N VAL A 111 11.00 6.93 1.43
CA VAL A 111 11.11 5.47 1.28
C VAL A 111 10.95 5.04 -0.18
#